data_AF-A0A8J2K9G4-F1
#
_entry.id   AF-A0A8J2K9G4-F1
#
_cell.length_a   1.000
_cell.length_b   1.000
_cell.length_c   1.000
_cell.angle_alpha   90.00
_cell.angle_beta   90.00
_cell.angle_gamma   90.00
#
_symmetry.space_group_name_H-M   'P 1'
#
loop_
_entity.id
_entity.type
_entity.pdbx_description
1 polymer ?
#
loop_
_entity_poly.entity_id
_entity_poly.type
_entity_poly.pdbx_seq_one_letter_code
_entity_poly.pdbx_strand_id
1 'polypeptide(L)'
;TEIQKGRLFCWLEYTIHPFWRIGPLKAEFLSIHPVEIVQYHKIFSDSCVENLKELASSQLLPSTTVLDDDETVNSEDVTTRLSSTVWMPDDSSKATKHVSEIIETITGLKVKGNAAEELQITAYTPGGHYALHLDSAGFDENAPVNRVATFMIYDF
;
A
#
# COMPACT_ATOMS: atom_id res chain seq x y z
N THR A 1 -6.19 -30.65 -13.46
CA THR A 1 -6.96 -29.40 -13.50
C THR A 1 -6.04 -28.32 -14.03
N GLU A 2 -6.30 -27.83 -15.24
CA GLU A 2 -5.44 -26.84 -15.89
C GLU A 2 -5.45 -25.56 -15.08
N ILE A 3 -4.29 -25.23 -14.49
CA ILE A 3 -4.01 -23.91 -13.94
C ILE A 3 -4.11 -22.97 -15.14
N GLN A 4 -5.14 -22.12 -15.19
CA GLN A 4 -5.19 -20.98 -16.10
C GLN A 4 -3.87 -20.22 -15.93
N LYS A 5 -2.95 -20.37 -16.87
CA LYS A 5 -1.85 -19.42 -17.02
C LYS A 5 -2.53 -18.09 -17.34
N GLY A 6 -2.55 -17.19 -16.35
CA GLY A 6 -3.11 -15.86 -16.52
C GLY A 6 -2.56 -15.23 -17.79
N ARG A 7 -3.44 -14.73 -18.65
CA ARG A 7 -3.04 -13.87 -19.77
C ARG A 7 -2.62 -12.54 -19.15
N LEU A 8 -1.36 -12.45 -18.72
CA LEU A 8 -0.75 -11.21 -18.28
C LEU A 8 -0.76 -10.24 -19.48
N PHE A 9 -1.51 -9.16 -19.35
CA PHE A 9 -1.67 -8.15 -20.39
C PHE A 9 -1.03 -6.86 -19.89
N CYS A 10 -0.07 -6.35 -20.66
CA CYS A 10 0.61 -5.11 -20.37
C CYS A 10 0.22 -4.04 -21.38
N TRP A 11 0.12 -2.80 -20.91
CA TRP A 11 -0.14 -1.65 -21.78
C TRP A 11 0.55 -0.39 -21.27
N LEU A 12 0.61 0.59 -22.16
CA LEU A 12 1.01 1.95 -21.82
C LEU A 12 -0.25 2.77 -21.58
N GLU A 13 -0.43 3.24 -20.34
CA GLU A 13 -1.58 4.03 -19.93
C GLU A 13 -1.24 5.52 -19.97
N TYR A 14 -2.02 6.27 -20.76
CA TYR A 14 -1.83 7.71 -21.01
C TYR A 14 -3.15 8.50 -20.96
N THR A 15 -4.26 7.82 -20.66
CA THR A 15 -5.62 8.37 -20.72
C THR A 15 -6.19 8.70 -19.35
N ILE A 16 -5.78 8.00 -18.29
CA ILE A 16 -6.33 8.18 -16.94
C ILE A 16 -6.14 9.59 -16.37
N HIS A 17 -5.04 10.26 -16.71
CA HIS A 17 -4.75 11.62 -16.22
C HIS A 17 -3.82 12.36 -17.20
N PRO A 18 -4.01 13.68 -17.45
CA PRO A 18 -3.19 14.45 -18.38
C PRO A 18 -1.68 14.42 -18.11
N PHE A 19 -1.28 14.20 -16.86
CA PHE A 19 0.12 14.05 -16.44
C PHE A 19 0.86 12.95 -17.22
N TRP A 20 0.18 11.85 -17.57
CA TRP A 20 0.79 10.66 -18.19
C TRP A 20 0.84 10.71 -19.73
N ARG A 21 0.52 11.85 -20.36
CA ARG A 21 0.52 11.97 -21.84
C ARG A 21 1.91 11.90 -22.47
N ILE A 22 2.93 12.43 -21.78
CA ILE A 22 4.31 12.51 -22.29
C ILE A 22 5.17 11.35 -21.76
N GLY A 23 4.85 10.82 -20.57
CA GLY A 23 5.45 9.62 -20.02
C GLY A 23 4.36 8.65 -19.59
N PRO A 24 3.90 7.74 -20.47
CA PRO A 24 2.83 6.81 -20.12
C PRO A 24 3.21 5.86 -18.99
N LEU A 25 2.24 5.53 -18.15
CA LEU A 25 2.39 4.50 -17.12
C LEU A 25 2.53 3.13 -17.77
N LYS A 26 3.43 2.31 -17.22
CA LYS A 26 3.59 0.91 -17.62
C LYS A 26 2.69 0.07 -16.72
N ALA A 27 1.54 -0.35 -17.23
CA ALA A 27 0.55 -1.09 -16.47
C ALA A 27 0.51 -2.56 -16.90
N GLU A 28 0.23 -3.45 -15.95
CA GLU A 28 0.10 -4.89 -16.15
C GLU A 28 -1.06 -5.42 -15.32
N PHE A 29 -1.94 -6.22 -15.93
CA PHE A 29 -2.94 -6.97 -15.17
C PHE A 29 -2.30 -8.20 -14.52
N LEU A 30 -2.33 -8.25 -13.19
CA LEU A 30 -1.98 -9.44 -12.41
C LEU A 30 -3.19 -10.37 -12.22
N SER A 31 -4.38 -9.78 -12.13
CA SER A 31 -5.65 -10.49 -12.06
C SER A 31 -6.73 -9.62 -12.71
N ILE A 32 -7.59 -10.24 -13.53
CA ILE A 32 -8.71 -9.56 -14.21
C ILE A 32 -10.05 -9.99 -13.59
N HIS A 33 -10.14 -11.23 -13.11
CA HIS A 33 -11.35 -11.78 -12.48
C HIS A 33 -10.94 -12.82 -11.43
N PRO A 34 -11.57 -12.85 -10.23
CA PRO A 34 -12.72 -12.05 -9.78
C PRO A 34 -12.41 -10.64 -9.28
N VAL A 35 -11.14 -10.32 -9.03
CA VAL A 35 -10.68 -9.01 -8.55
C VAL A 35 -9.68 -8.45 -9.56
N GLU A 36 -9.91 -7.21 -9.99
CA GLU A 36 -8.98 -6.49 -10.86
C GLU A 36 -7.77 -6.03 -10.04
N ILE A 37 -6.60 -6.57 -10.33
CA ILE A 37 -5.32 -6.19 -9.73
C ILE A 37 -4.41 -5.71 -10.85
N VAL A 38 -4.02 -4.43 -10.77
CA VAL A 38 -3.12 -3.79 -11.73
C VAL A 38 -1.81 -3.46 -11.05
N GLN A 39 -0.71 -3.90 -11.64
CA GLN A 39 0.64 -3.50 -11.25
C GLN A 39 1.12 -2.38 -12.19
N TYR A 40 1.59 -1.29 -11.59
CA TYR A 40 2.23 -0.20 -12.31
C TYR A 40 3.73 -0.24 -12.06
N HIS A 41 4.53 -0.18 -13.13
CA HIS A 41 5.97 -0.40 -13.09
C HIS A 41 6.74 0.91 -13.14
N LYS A 42 7.76 1.04 -12.28
CA LYS A 42 8.71 2.17 -12.24
C LYS A 42 8.03 3.54 -12.09
N ILE A 43 7.07 3.60 -11.18
CA ILE A 43 6.28 4.82 -10.91
C ILE A 43 7.11 5.84 -10.13
N PHE A 44 7.89 5.37 -9.16
CA PHE A 44 8.76 6.19 -8.33
C PHE A 44 10.21 5.99 -8.71
N SER A 45 11.01 7.06 -8.62
CA SER A 45 12.45 6.98 -8.82
C SER A 45 13.13 6.32 -7.62
N ASP A 46 14.27 5.68 -7.85
CA ASP A 46 15.10 5.09 -6.79
C ASP A 46 15.41 6.13 -5.70
N SER A 47 15.71 7.37 -6.09
CA SER A 47 15.94 8.47 -5.13
C SER A 47 14.72 8.80 -4.27
N CYS A 48 13.49 8.69 -4.79
CA CYS A 48 12.28 8.91 -4.01
C CYS A 48 12.12 7.80 -2.97
N VAL A 49 12.34 6.56 -3.39
CA VAL A 49 12.25 5.37 -2.54
C VAL A 49 13.30 5.40 -1.43
N GLU A 50 14.55 5.71 -1.75
CA GLU A 50 15.62 5.82 -0.75
C GLU A 50 15.35 6.93 0.27
N ASN A 51 14.85 8.10 -0.17
CA ASN A 51 14.45 9.16 0.76
C ASN A 51 13.34 8.69 1.73
N LEU A 52 12.37 7.91 1.27
CA LEU A 52 11.32 7.34 2.14
C LEU A 52 11.90 6.33 3.13
N LYS A 53 12.83 5.48 2.69
CA LYS A 53 13.51 4.50 3.55
C LYS A 53 14.35 5.18 4.62
N GLU A 54 15.09 6.23 4.26
CA GLU A 54 15.86 7.04 5.22
C GLU A 54 14.94 7.69 6.26
N LEU A 55 13.84 8.32 5.83
CA LEU A 55 12.86 8.93 6.72
C LEU A 55 12.21 7.91 7.67
N ALA A 56 11.93 6.70 7.18
CA ALA A 56 11.31 5.65 7.96
C ALA A 56 12.29 4.98 8.94
N SER A 57 13.56 4.82 8.56
CA SER A 57 14.54 3.98 9.25
C SER A 57 14.70 4.29 10.75
N SER A 58 14.58 5.56 11.15
CA SER A 58 14.71 6.01 12.53
C SER A 58 13.42 5.89 13.35
N GLN A 59 12.28 5.63 12.71
CA GLN A 59 10.93 5.68 13.29
C GLN A 59 10.20 4.32 13.24
N LEU A 60 10.80 3.31 12.60
CA LEU A 60 10.23 1.96 12.53
C LEU A 60 10.14 1.34 13.92
N LEU A 61 8.92 0.98 14.31
CA LEU A 61 8.64 0.25 15.54
C LEU A 61 8.14 -1.16 15.21
N PRO A 62 8.42 -2.18 16.05
CA PRO A 62 7.79 -3.48 15.91
C PRO A 62 6.27 -3.33 15.81
N SER A 63 5.69 -3.97 14.81
CA SER A 63 4.24 -3.97 14.62
C SER A 63 3.61 -4.63 15.84
N THR A 64 2.99 -3.81 16.67
CA THR A 64 2.21 -4.29 17.81
C THR A 64 0.78 -4.35 17.32
N THR A 65 0.18 -5.54 17.30
CA THR A 65 -1.29 -5.64 17.34
C THR A 65 -1.68 -4.95 18.64
N VAL A 66 -2.42 -3.84 18.55
CA VAL A 66 -2.99 -3.20 19.75
C VAL A 66 -3.80 -4.29 20.42
N LEU A 67 -3.23 -4.82 21.50
CA LEU A 67 -3.99 -5.56 22.47
C LEU A 67 -4.88 -4.49 23.07
N ASP A 68 -6.19 -4.71 22.97
CA ASP A 68 -7.17 -3.98 23.76
C ASP A 68 -6.61 -3.77 25.18
N ASP A 69 -6.97 -2.64 25.79
CA ASP A 69 -6.68 -2.25 27.17
C ASP A 69 -7.26 -3.24 28.22
N ASP A 70 -7.01 -4.55 28.06
CA ASP A 70 -7.39 -5.61 28.97
C ASP A 70 -6.15 -6.47 29.25
N GLU A 71 -5.76 -6.52 30.53
CA GLU A 71 -4.55 -7.15 31.09
C GLU A 71 -4.52 -8.69 30.97
N THR A 72 -5.10 -9.26 29.91
CA THR A 72 -5.13 -10.70 29.65
C THR A 72 -4.81 -10.97 28.19
N VAL A 73 -3.54 -10.74 27.84
CA VAL A 73 -3.01 -10.96 26.51
C VAL A 73 -2.77 -12.46 26.33
N ASN A 74 -3.76 -13.14 25.77
CA ASN A 74 -3.54 -14.44 25.14
C ASN A 74 -2.51 -14.26 24.02
N SER A 75 -1.44 -15.04 24.09
CA SER A 75 -0.26 -15.03 23.23
C SER A 75 -0.49 -15.47 21.78
N GLU A 76 -1.72 -15.39 21.26
CA GLU A 76 -2.11 -16.04 20.00
C GLU A 76 -2.08 -15.11 18.77
N ASP A 77 -2.22 -13.77 18.96
CA ASP A 77 -2.27 -12.80 17.86
C ASP A 77 -0.91 -12.28 17.35
N VAL A 78 0.19 -12.67 18.00
CA VAL A 78 1.58 -12.37 17.54
C VAL A 78 1.90 -13.06 16.20
N THR A 79 1.06 -13.99 15.74
CA THR A 79 1.27 -14.76 14.52
C THR A 79 0.77 -14.08 13.24
N THR A 80 -0.05 -13.04 13.34
CA THR A 80 -0.71 -12.42 12.16
C THR A 80 0.23 -11.48 11.40
N ARG A 81 1.16 -10.80 12.08
CA ARG A 81 2.05 -9.82 11.45
C ARG A 81 3.37 -9.71 12.20
N LEU A 82 4.45 -10.11 11.53
CA LEU A 82 5.82 -9.96 11.98
C LEU A 82 6.54 -8.97 11.06
N SER A 83 6.46 -7.68 11.39
CA SER A 83 7.10 -6.59 10.64
C SER A 83 7.38 -5.40 11.55
N SER A 84 8.21 -4.46 11.11
CA SER A 84 8.31 -3.14 11.73
C SER A 84 7.61 -2.10 10.85
N THR A 85 6.87 -1.17 11.43
CA THR A 85 6.03 -0.21 10.69
C THR A 85 6.18 1.20 11.26
N VAL A 86 6.05 2.19 10.38
CA VAL A 86 5.85 3.60 10.71
C VAL A 86 4.71 4.15 9.84
N TRP A 87 3.93 5.06 10.40
CA TRP A 87 2.90 5.82 9.69
C TRP A 87 3.42 7.24 9.45
N MET A 88 3.31 7.71 8.21
CA MET A 88 3.82 9.04 7.83
C MET A 88 2.71 9.89 7.23
N PRO A 89 2.46 11.10 7.77
CA PRO A 89 1.55 12.06 7.15
C PRO A 89 1.92 12.36 5.69
N ASP A 90 0.90 12.60 4.87
CA ASP A 90 1.02 12.85 3.43
C ASP A 90 1.86 14.09 3.11
N ASP A 91 1.99 15.03 4.03
CA ASP A 91 2.76 16.27 3.88
C ASP A 91 4.03 16.34 4.73
N SER A 92 4.38 15.27 5.45
CA SER A 92 5.54 15.22 6.35
C SER A 92 6.90 15.44 5.66
N SER A 93 6.98 15.20 4.35
CA SER A 93 8.18 15.42 3.55
C SER A 93 7.82 15.69 2.09
N LYS A 94 8.81 16.14 1.29
CA LYS A 94 8.63 16.23 -0.17
C LYS A 94 8.34 14.87 -0.81
N ALA A 95 8.91 13.79 -0.26
CA ALA A 95 8.76 12.45 -0.80
C ALA A 95 7.34 11.90 -0.54
N THR A 96 6.84 12.01 0.68
CA THR A 96 5.47 11.57 1.04
C THR A 96 4.40 12.35 0.28
N LYS A 97 4.63 13.66 0.10
CA LYS A 97 3.74 14.51 -0.71
C LYS A 97 3.74 14.08 -2.18
N HIS A 98 4.92 13.81 -2.72
CA HIS A 98 5.07 13.35 -4.11
C HIS A 98 4.39 11.99 -4.32
N VAL A 99 4.54 11.06 -3.38
CA VAL A 99 3.84 9.77 -3.41
C VAL A 99 2.33 9.97 -3.48
N SER A 100 1.78 10.79 -2.59
CA SER A 100 0.35 11.08 -2.55
C SER A 100 -0.13 11.69 -3.87
N GLU A 101 0.56 12.69 -4.39
CA GLU A 101 0.25 13.30 -5.70
C GLU A 101 0.21 12.28 -6.83
N ILE A 102 1.21 11.41 -6.92
CA ILE A 102 1.27 10.37 -7.96
C ILE A 102 0.11 9.38 -7.81
N ILE A 103 -0.20 8.92 -6.59
CA ILE A 103 -1.33 8.00 -6.35
C ILE A 103 -2.66 8.64 -6.77
N GLU A 104 -2.89 9.93 -6.50
CA GLU A 104 -4.10 10.64 -6.97
C GLU A 104 -4.17 10.65 -8.50
N THR A 105 -3.03 10.85 -9.21
CA THR A 105 -3.03 10.82 -10.69
C THR A 105 -3.27 9.43 -11.29
N ILE A 106 -3.01 8.35 -10.54
CA ILE A 106 -3.22 6.97 -11.02
C ILE A 106 -4.63 6.49 -10.71
N THR A 107 -5.09 6.75 -9.48
CA THR A 107 -6.37 6.22 -8.99
C THR A 107 -7.55 7.13 -9.28
N GLY A 108 -7.31 8.44 -9.46
CA GLY A 108 -8.36 9.45 -9.48
C GLY A 108 -9.04 9.68 -8.13
N LEU A 109 -8.59 8.99 -7.07
CA LEU A 109 -9.09 9.15 -5.71
C LEU A 109 -8.30 10.25 -5.00
N LYS A 110 -8.96 10.95 -4.08
CA LYS A 110 -8.30 11.88 -3.18
C LYS A 110 -7.61 11.08 -2.07
N VAL A 111 -6.33 11.32 -1.82
CA VAL A 111 -5.55 10.60 -0.80
C VAL A 111 -4.90 11.51 0.24
N LYS A 112 -5.22 12.81 0.20
CA LYS A 112 -4.69 13.83 1.11
C LYS A 112 -5.69 14.25 2.19
N GLY A 113 -5.18 14.62 3.36
CA GLY A 113 -5.99 14.93 4.53
C GLY A 113 -6.84 13.74 4.98
N ASN A 114 -8.09 13.96 5.38
CA ASN A 114 -8.95 12.91 5.96
C ASN A 114 -9.53 11.91 4.94
N ALA A 115 -9.05 11.88 3.70
CA ALA A 115 -9.59 11.02 2.63
C ALA A 115 -8.90 9.65 2.56
N ALA A 116 -7.67 9.54 3.07
CA ALA A 116 -6.93 8.29 3.17
C ALA A 116 -6.20 8.24 4.51
N GLU A 117 -5.76 7.04 4.87
CA GLU A 117 -4.84 6.85 5.99
C GLU A 117 -3.44 7.35 5.63
N GLU A 118 -2.64 7.62 6.67
CA GLU A 118 -1.24 7.99 6.51
C GLU A 118 -0.45 6.91 5.74
N LEU A 119 0.64 7.32 5.09
CA LEU A 119 1.49 6.38 4.36
C LEU A 119 2.12 5.39 5.33
N GLN A 120 1.68 4.13 5.24
CA GLN A 120 2.22 3.04 6.05
C GLN A 120 3.49 2.48 5.39
N ILE A 121 4.65 2.73 5.99
CA ILE A 121 5.92 2.13 5.55
C ILE A 121 6.22 0.94 6.44
N THR A 122 6.39 -0.24 5.84
CA THR A 122 6.57 -1.50 6.56
C THR A 122 7.83 -2.23 6.07
N ALA A 123 8.66 -2.63 7.03
CA ALA A 123 9.86 -3.42 6.81
C ALA A 123 9.66 -4.86 7.33
N TYR A 124 9.94 -5.85 6.47
CA TYR A 124 9.92 -7.26 6.83
C TYR A 124 11.36 -7.74 7.07
N THR A 125 11.64 -8.18 8.28
CA THR A 125 12.91 -8.85 8.63
C THR A 125 12.88 -10.30 8.12
N PRO A 126 14.02 -11.02 8.08
CA PRO A 126 14.01 -12.44 7.75
C PRO A 126 13.04 -13.23 8.64
N GLY A 127 12.11 -13.95 8.03
CA GLY A 127 11.03 -14.66 8.74
C GLY A 127 9.82 -13.79 9.11
N GLY A 128 9.87 -12.49 8.78
CA GLY A 128 8.73 -11.60 8.87
C GLY A 128 7.69 -11.92 7.80
N HIS A 129 6.43 -11.90 8.18
CA HIS A 129 5.30 -12.16 7.28
C HIS A 129 4.09 -11.35 7.71
N TYR A 130 3.14 -11.21 6.79
CA TYR A 130 1.80 -10.72 7.05
C TYR A 130 0.82 -11.81 6.64
N ALA A 131 -0.01 -12.27 7.56
CA ALA A 131 -1.02 -13.29 7.30
C ALA A 131 -2.08 -12.75 6.32
N LEU A 132 -2.73 -13.67 5.60
CA LEU A 132 -3.80 -13.30 4.67
C LEU A 132 -4.92 -12.56 5.42
N HIS A 133 -5.27 -11.36 4.96
CA HIS A 133 -6.33 -10.53 5.53
C HIS A 133 -7.02 -9.68 4.45
N LEU A 134 -8.12 -9.03 4.82
CA LEU A 134 -8.77 -8.01 4.02
C LEU A 134 -8.37 -6.63 4.53
N ASP A 135 -8.08 -5.70 3.61
CA ASP A 135 -7.83 -4.30 3.99
C ASP A 135 -9.13 -3.59 4.37
N SER A 136 -10.25 -3.98 3.78
CA SER A 136 -11.57 -3.46 4.17
C SER A 136 -11.91 -3.89 5.59
N ALA A 137 -12.56 -3.02 6.36
CA ALA A 137 -13.15 -3.35 7.66
C ALA A 137 -14.35 -4.32 7.55
N GLY A 138 -14.66 -4.83 6.36
CA GLY A 138 -15.75 -5.76 6.12
C GLY A 138 -17.12 -5.10 6.31
N PHE A 139 -18.09 -5.88 6.81
CA PHE A 139 -19.43 -5.41 7.17
C PHE A 139 -19.49 -4.99 8.65
N ASP A 140 -18.39 -4.55 9.24
CA ASP A 140 -18.42 -4.01 10.59
C ASP A 140 -19.20 -2.70 10.58
N GLU A 141 -20.44 -2.77 11.08
CA GLU A 141 -21.37 -1.67 11.21
C GLU A 141 -20.90 -0.59 12.19
N ASN A 142 -19.88 -0.88 13.01
CA ASN A 142 -19.24 0.09 13.89
C ASN A 142 -18.00 0.74 13.26
N ALA A 143 -17.52 0.28 12.09
CA ALA A 143 -16.40 0.90 11.42
C ALA A 143 -16.83 2.26 10.84
N PRO A 144 -16.24 3.39 11.29
CA PRO A 144 -16.70 4.71 10.88
C PRO A 144 -16.47 5.01 9.39
N VAL A 145 -15.49 4.34 8.76
CA VAL A 145 -15.13 4.47 7.35
C VAL A 145 -14.58 3.12 6.86
N ASN A 146 -14.89 2.72 5.62
CA ASN A 146 -14.40 1.48 5.03
C ASN A 146 -13.44 1.75 3.86
N ARG A 147 -12.41 0.92 3.72
CA ARG A 147 -11.41 1.04 2.66
C ARG A 147 -11.95 0.49 1.33
N VAL A 148 -11.83 1.27 0.26
CA VAL A 148 -12.33 0.90 -1.08
C VAL A 148 -11.23 0.46 -2.04
N ALA A 149 -9.98 0.84 -1.78
CA ALA A 149 -8.82 0.50 -2.59
C ALA A 149 -7.55 0.57 -1.74
N THR A 150 -6.56 -0.25 -2.11
CA THR A 150 -5.22 -0.25 -1.52
C THR A 150 -4.19 -0.05 -2.63
N PHE A 151 -3.23 0.85 -2.38
CA PHE A 151 -2.11 1.08 -3.28
C PHE A 151 -0.81 0.62 -2.59
N MET A 152 -0.30 -0.54 -2.99
CA MET A 152 0.91 -1.11 -2.42
C MET A 152 2.14 -0.75 -3.26
N ILE A 153 3.15 -0.17 -2.62
CA ILE A 153 4.40 0.24 -3.25
C ILE A 153 5.48 -0.74 -2.78
N TYR A 154 6.21 -1.30 -3.74
CA TYR A 154 7.34 -2.19 -3.47
C TYR A 154 8.67 -1.49 -3.79
N ASP A 155 9.69 -1.74 -2.98
CA ASP A 155 11.08 -1.44 -3.32
C ASP A 155 11.75 -2.72 -3.83
N PHE A 156 12.26 -2.70 -5.07
CA PHE A 156 13.02 -3.78 -5.71
C PHE A 156 14.10 -3.20 -6.62
#